data_AF-A0A5J4QY59-F1
#
_entry.id   AF-A0A5J4QY59-F1
#
_cell.length_a   1.000
_cell.length_b   1.000
_cell.length_c   1.000
_cell.angle_alpha   90.00
_cell.angle_beta   90.00
_cell.angle_gamma   90.00
#
_symmetry.space_group_name_H-M   'P 1'
#
loop_
_entity.id
_entity.type
_entity.pdbx_description
1 polymer ?
#
loop_
_entity_poly.entity_id
_entity_poly.type
_entity_poly.pdbx_seq_one_letter_code
_entity_poly.pdbx_strand_id
1 'polypeptide(L)'
;MNEKQKPSLQSTLKSADTEETIDLIFYRPVGYYWALLFSRFGITPNAVTVASIFLGVAAGVMFYFNDIYYNVIGMFLLIWANTYDSADGQLARMTGKKSAI
;
A
#
# COMPACT_ATOMS: atom_id res chain seq x y z
N MET A 1 -17.56 -6.97 -45.06
CA MET A 1 -16.21 -6.91 -44.47
C MET A 1 -16.22 -5.83 -43.40
N ASN A 2 -16.36 -6.22 -42.13
CA ASN A 2 -15.82 -5.54 -40.93
C ASN A 2 -16.30 -6.31 -39.70
N GLU A 3 -15.51 -7.30 -39.28
CA GLU A 3 -15.69 -8.02 -38.03
C GLU A 3 -15.43 -7.06 -36.86
N LYS A 4 -16.43 -6.89 -35.99
CA LYS A 4 -16.21 -6.30 -34.66
C LYS A 4 -15.29 -7.25 -33.89
N GLN A 5 -14.03 -6.88 -33.72
CA GLN A 5 -13.09 -7.60 -32.86
C GLN A 5 -13.70 -7.70 -31.45
N LYS A 6 -14.11 -8.91 -31.06
CA LYS A 6 -14.55 -9.22 -29.69
C LYS A 6 -13.33 -9.02 -28.78
N PRO A 7 -13.45 -8.32 -27.64
CA PRO A 7 -12.33 -8.24 -26.70
C PRO A 7 -11.98 -9.67 -26.27
N SER A 8 -10.71 -10.06 -26.47
CA SER A 8 -10.25 -11.40 -26.10
C SER A 8 -10.22 -11.51 -24.58
N LEU A 9 -10.56 -12.68 -24.03
CA LEU A 9 -10.59 -12.94 -22.58
C LEU A 9 -9.26 -12.56 -21.88
N GLN A 10 -8.15 -12.68 -22.60
CA GLN A 10 -6.79 -12.30 -22.17
C GLN A 10 -6.61 -10.78 -21.99
N SER A 11 -7.36 -9.95 -22.70
CA SER A 11 -7.33 -8.48 -22.55
C SER A 11 -8.16 -7.95 -21.37
N THR A 12 -9.04 -8.78 -20.83
CA THR A 12 -9.79 -8.55 -19.56
C THR A 12 -9.15 -9.18 -18.35
N LEU A 13 -8.19 -10.10 -18.53
CA LEU A 13 -7.40 -10.67 -17.44
C LEU A 13 -6.24 -9.74 -17.11
N LYS A 14 -6.52 -8.70 -16.32
CA LYS A 14 -5.48 -7.86 -15.73
C LYS A 14 -5.19 -8.33 -14.30
N SER A 15 -4.10 -9.09 -14.19
CA SER A 15 -3.21 -9.26 -13.02
C SER A 15 -3.82 -9.60 -11.65
N ALA A 16 -4.45 -10.78 -11.53
CA ALA A 16 -4.70 -11.37 -10.22
C ALA A 16 -3.43 -11.87 -9.50
N ASP A 17 -2.28 -11.96 -10.19
CA ASP A 17 -1.06 -12.65 -9.72
C ASP A 17 0.16 -11.73 -9.47
N THR A 18 0.12 -10.48 -9.94
CA THR A 18 1.24 -9.55 -9.75
C THR A 18 1.13 -8.75 -8.45
N GLU A 19 -0.09 -8.44 -8.01
CA GLU A 19 -0.34 -7.69 -6.77
C GLU A 19 0.09 -8.51 -5.55
N GLU A 20 -0.30 -9.79 -5.45
CA GLU A 20 0.19 -10.64 -4.36
C GLU A 20 1.72 -10.82 -4.40
N THR A 21 2.33 -10.96 -5.58
CA THR A 21 3.78 -11.19 -5.66
C THR A 21 4.58 -9.98 -5.18
N ILE A 22 4.23 -8.77 -5.61
CA ILE A 22 4.91 -7.54 -5.15
C ILE A 22 4.61 -7.27 -3.68
N ASP A 23 3.38 -7.49 -3.22
CA ASP A 23 3.03 -7.38 -1.79
C ASP A 23 3.82 -8.35 -0.92
N LEU A 24 3.92 -9.62 -1.34
CA LEU A 24 4.64 -10.66 -0.61
C LEU A 24 6.15 -10.41 -0.58
N ILE A 25 6.74 -9.96 -1.70
CA ILE A 25 8.19 -9.81 -1.83
C ILE A 25 8.70 -8.46 -1.32
N PHE A 26 7.89 -7.39 -1.41
CA PHE A 26 8.32 -6.04 -1.05
C PHE A 26 7.60 -5.51 0.18
N TYR A 27 6.28 -5.34 0.11
CA TYR A 27 5.53 -4.66 1.17
C TYR A 27 5.54 -5.44 2.49
N ARG A 28 5.47 -6.77 2.45
CA ARG A 28 5.50 -7.59 3.66
C ARG A 28 6.83 -7.62 4.40
N PRO A 29 7.99 -7.86 3.77
CA PRO A 29 9.26 -7.82 4.48
C PRO A 29 9.59 -6.40 4.93
N VAL A 30 9.37 -5.37 4.10
CA VAL A 30 9.61 -3.98 4.49
C VAL A 30 8.67 -3.56 5.62
N GLY A 31 7.38 -3.88 5.51
CA GLY A 31 6.38 -3.68 6.56
C GLY A 31 6.74 -4.39 7.86
N TYR A 32 7.36 -5.57 7.79
CA TYR A 32 7.77 -6.33 8.98
C TYR A 32 8.92 -5.66 9.73
N TYR A 33 9.91 -5.12 9.01
CA TYR A 33 10.96 -4.33 9.65
C TYR A 33 10.40 -3.07 10.32
N TRP A 34 9.44 -2.39 9.68
CA TRP A 34 8.74 -1.26 10.29
C TRP A 34 7.92 -1.68 11.51
N ALA A 35 7.18 -2.80 11.43
CA ALA A 35 6.43 -3.34 12.55
C ALA A 35 7.35 -3.69 13.73
N LEU A 36 8.52 -4.29 13.49
CA LEU A 36 9.50 -4.57 14.53
C LEU A 36 10.05 -3.27 15.15
N LEU A 37 10.32 -2.27 14.33
CA LEU A 37 10.79 -0.96 14.79
C LEU A 37 9.74 -0.26 15.66
N PHE A 38 8.49 -0.20 15.19
CA PHE A 38 7.37 0.39 15.92
C PHE A 38 7.07 -0.36 17.22
N SER A 39 7.15 -1.69 17.21
CA SER A 39 7.05 -2.52 18.41
C SER A 39 8.13 -2.16 19.43
N ARG A 40 9.37 -1.97 18.97
CA ARG A 40 10.50 -1.57 19.84
C ARG A 40 10.34 -0.17 20.43
N PHE A 41 9.71 0.75 19.70
CA PHE A 41 9.41 2.11 20.19
C PHE A 41 8.10 2.21 20.98
N GLY A 42 7.35 1.12 21.14
CA GLY A 42 6.06 1.12 21.85
C GLY A 42 4.95 1.86 21.08
N ILE A 43 5.11 2.06 19.78
CA ILE A 43 4.10 2.69 18.93
C ILE A 43 2.92 1.73 18.76
N THR A 44 1.69 2.25 18.84
CA THR A 44 0.47 1.44 18.67
C THR A 44 0.10 1.26 17.20
N PRO A 45 -0.48 0.10 16.80
CA PRO A 45 -0.95 -0.12 15.42
C PRO A 45 -1.80 1.02 14.86
N ASN A 46 -2.80 1.48 15.62
CA ASN A 46 -3.70 2.56 15.19
C ASN A 46 -2.97 3.87 14.85
N ALA A 47 -1.84 4.16 15.52
CA ALA A 47 -1.06 5.36 15.21
C ALA A 47 -0.38 5.25 13.84
N VAL A 48 0.06 4.04 13.47
CA VAL A 48 0.64 3.73 12.16
C VAL A 48 -0.43 3.81 11.07
N THR A 49 -1.64 3.30 11.33
CA THR A 49 -2.80 3.43 10.41
C THR A 49 -3.17 4.89 10.17
N VAL A 50 -3.23 5.71 11.23
CA VAL A 50 -3.51 7.14 11.06
C VAL A 50 -2.41 7.81 10.23
N ALA A 51 -1.14 7.45 10.45
CA ALA A 51 -0.02 7.96 9.64
C ALA A 51 -0.12 7.54 8.16
N SER A 52 -0.50 6.29 7.85
CA SER A 52 -0.67 5.83 6.47
C SER A 52 -1.78 6.59 5.75
N ILE A 53 -2.89 6.90 6.43
CA ILE A 53 -3.97 7.74 5.89
C ILE A 53 -3.45 9.14 5.52
N PHE A 54 -2.69 9.78 6.41
CA PHE A 54 -2.11 11.10 6.11
C PHE A 54 -1.15 11.08 4.93
N LEU A 55 -0.33 10.03 4.80
CA LEU A 55 0.55 9.84 3.63
C LEU A 55 -0.25 9.64 2.34
N GLY A 56 -1.33 8.86 2.39
CA GLY A 56 -2.22 8.66 1.24
C GLY A 56 -2.93 9.95 0.80
N VAL A 57 -3.41 10.76 1.74
CA VAL A 57 -3.99 12.08 1.44
C VAL A 57 -2.94 13.00 0.84
N ALA A 58 -1.73 13.05 1.40
CA ALA A 58 -0.64 13.84 0.85
C ALA A 58 -0.27 13.40 -0.58
N ALA A 59 -0.24 12.09 -0.84
CA ALA A 59 -0.05 11.56 -2.19
C ALA A 59 -1.14 12.03 -3.17
N GLY A 60 -2.41 11.97 -2.74
CA GLY A 60 -3.54 12.48 -3.52
C GLY A 60 -3.44 13.96 -3.85
N VAL A 61 -3.00 14.79 -2.88
CA VAL A 61 -2.74 16.22 -3.11
C VAL A 61 -1.59 16.42 -4.11
N MET A 62 -0.55 15.60 -4.05
CA MET A 62 0.56 15.70 -5.02
C MET A 62 0.11 15.37 -6.44
N PHE A 63 -0.80 14.42 -6.62
CA PHE A 63 -1.37 14.07 -7.93
C PHE A 63 -2.31 15.12 -8.52
N TYR A 64 -2.74 16.11 -7.73
CA TYR A 64 -3.53 17.23 -8.25
C TYR A 64 -2.70 18.13 -9.19
N PHE A 65 -1.38 18.19 -9.00
CA PHE A 65 -0.52 19.04 -9.81
C PHE A 65 -0.16 18.35 -11.14
N ASN A 66 -0.28 19.07 -12.26
CA ASN A 66 0.10 18.56 -13.58
C ASN A 66 1.61 18.72 -13.85
N ASP A 67 2.43 18.23 -12.90
CA ASP A 67 3.88 18.24 -12.98
C ASP A 67 4.41 16.82 -12.69
N ILE A 68 5.34 16.37 -13.52
CA ILE A 68 5.96 15.05 -13.39
C ILE A 68 6.66 14.87 -12.04
N TYR A 69 7.28 15.92 -11.49
CA TYR A 69 8.00 15.85 -10.22
C TYR A 69 7.04 15.63 -9.05
N TYR A 70 5.94 16.39 -8.99
CA TYR A 70 4.93 16.20 -7.94
C TYR A 70 4.25 14.83 -8.07
N ASN A 71 3.97 14.37 -9.28
CA ASN A 71 3.39 13.04 -9.50
C ASN A 71 4.33 11.91 -9.05
N VAL A 72 5.64 12.03 -9.31
CA VAL A 72 6.62 11.05 -8.82
C VAL A 72 6.68 11.04 -7.29
N ILE A 73 6.69 12.21 -6.65
CA ILE A 73 6.63 12.31 -5.18
C ILE A 73 5.32 11.69 -4.66
N GLY A 74 4.18 11.96 -5.30
CA GLY A 74 2.89 11.36 -4.97
C GLY A 74 2.92 9.83 -5.03
N MET A 75 3.55 9.27 -6.08
CA MET A 75 3.72 7.81 -6.21
C MET A 75 4.58 7.24 -5.09
N PHE A 76 5.69 7.90 -4.72
CA PHE A 76 6.52 7.46 -3.59
C PHE A 76 5.76 7.51 -2.26
N LEU A 77 4.99 8.59 -2.02
CA LEU A 77 4.16 8.71 -0.81
C LEU A 77 3.08 7.63 -0.75
N LEU A 78 2.49 7.28 -1.89
CA LEU A 78 1.47 6.23 -1.98
C LEU A 78 2.04 4.85 -1.68
N ILE A 79 3.21 4.52 -2.25
CA ILE A 79 3.94 3.28 -1.94
C ILE A 79 4.30 3.25 -0.44
N TRP A 80 4.73 4.38 0.12
CA TRP A 80 5.02 4.45 1.55
C TRP A 80 3.77 4.20 2.40
N ALA A 81 2.64 4.82 2.05
CA ALA A 81 1.37 4.62 2.75
C ALA A 81 0.98 3.12 2.79
N ASN A 82 1.08 2.40 1.67
CA ASN A 82 0.81 0.97 1.59
C ASN A 82 1.79 0.13 2.43
N THR A 83 3.04 0.58 2.55
CA THR A 83 4.02 -0.07 3.43
C THR A 83 3.63 0.07 4.90
N TYR A 84 3.14 1.24 5.31
CA TYR A 84 2.70 1.49 6.69
C TYR A 84 1.40 0.76 7.03
N ASP A 85 0.47 0.66 6.09
CA ASP A 85 -0.74 -0.16 6.24
C ASP A 85 -0.38 -1.65 6.48
N SER A 86 0.55 -2.19 5.68
CA SER A 86 1.07 -3.54 5.91
C SER A 86 1.77 -3.69 7.28
N ALA A 87 2.55 -2.68 7.69
CA ALA A 87 3.24 -2.66 8.97
C ALA A 87 2.28 -2.60 10.16
N ASP A 88 1.20 -1.83 10.09
CA ASP A 88 0.21 -1.74 11.17
C ASP A 88 -0.50 -3.07 11.41
N GLY A 89 -0.87 -3.78 10.34
CA GLY A 89 -1.56 -5.06 10.42
C GLY A 89 -0.66 -6.15 10.98
N GLN A 90 0.63 -6.11 10.64
CA GLN A 90 1.63 -6.99 11.22
C GLN A 90 1.93 -6.63 12.68
N LEU A 91 2.07 -5.35 13.00
CA LEU A 91 2.28 -4.87 14.37
C LEU A 91 1.11 -5.22 15.29
N ALA A 92 -0.13 -5.14 14.82
CA ALA A 92 -1.32 -5.56 15.56
C ALA A 92 -1.30 -7.07 15.88
N ARG A 93 -0.85 -7.90 14.92
CA ARG A 93 -0.65 -9.35 15.13
C ARG A 93 0.48 -9.62 16.13
N MET A 94 1.59 -8.89 16.03
CA MET A 94 2.76 -9.06 16.92
C MET A 94 2.49 -8.60 18.35
N THR A 95 1.74 -7.51 18.54
CA THR A 95 1.45 -6.94 19.86
C THR A 95 0.25 -7.56 20.55
N GLY A 96 -0.44 -8.52 19.91
CA GLY A 96 -1.63 -9.17 20.45
C GLY A 96 -2.84 -8.23 20.59
N LYS A 97 -2.71 -6.95 20.21
CA LYS A 97 -3.80 -5.98 20.12
C LYS A 97 -4.62 -6.22 18.86
N LYS A 98 -5.17 -7.43 18.71
CA LYS A 98 -6.32 -7.60 17.81
C LYS A 98 -7.45 -6.83 18.46
N SER A 99 -8.01 -5.85 17.74
CA SER A 99 -9.33 -5.34 18.09
C SER A 99 -10.27 -6.54 17.96
N ALA A 100 -10.65 -7.12 19.11
CA ALA A 100 -11.75 -8.05 19.17
C ALA A 100 -12.98 -7.25 18.77
N ILE A 101 -13.49 -7.53 17.57
CA ILE A 101 -14.91 -7.30 17.28
C ILE A 101 -15.61 -8.60 17.66
#